data_AF-A0A4D6KYQ5-F1
#
_entry.id   AF-A0A4D6KYQ5-F1
#
_cell.length_a   1.000
_cell.length_b   1.000
_cell.length_c   1.000
_cell.angle_alpha   90.00
_cell.angle_beta   90.00
_cell.angle_gamma   90.00
#
_symmetry.space_group_name_H-M   'P 1'
#
loop_
_entity.id
_entity.type
_entity.pdbx_description
1 polymer ?
#
loop_
_entity_poly.entity_id
_entity_poly.type
_entity_poly.pdbx_seq_one_letter_code
_entity_poly.pdbx_strand_id
1 'polypeptide(L)'
;METDESSASTSEPDSDDNHRIPTNHHLNPPSGLTLHEFSSLVPFITEHHTYLVGAGQCPSLLAQRVQVPPEAVWSVVHSFDKSQTYKRFIKSCVVKDLFHSSKS
;
A
#
# COMPACT_ATOMS: atom_id res chain seq x y z
N MET A 1 38.50 -24.66 -9.43
CA MET A 1 37.46 -25.44 -8.71
C MET A 1 37.85 -25.37 -7.27
N GLU A 2 37.29 -24.41 -6.53
CA GLU A 2 37.38 -24.36 -5.07
C GLU A 2 35.96 -24.05 -4.59
N THR A 3 35.48 -24.93 -3.72
CA THR A 3 34.15 -24.96 -3.11
C THR A 3 34.18 -24.32 -1.72
N ASP A 4 32.97 -24.10 -1.21
CA ASP A 4 32.58 -23.58 0.12
C ASP A 4 32.52 -22.04 0.19
N GLU A 5 31.43 -21.41 0.65
CA GLU A 5 30.52 -21.81 1.71
C GLU A 5 29.14 -21.19 1.46
N SER A 6 28.09 -22.01 1.52
CA SER A 6 26.70 -21.56 1.48
C SER A 6 26.33 -21.00 2.84
N SER A 7 26.54 -19.70 3.05
CA SER A 7 25.97 -19.00 4.21
C SER A 7 24.50 -18.70 3.91
N ALA A 8 23.64 -19.61 4.38
CA ALA A 8 22.23 -19.34 4.56
C ALA A 8 22.07 -18.23 5.59
N SER A 9 21.78 -17.00 5.13
CA SER A 9 21.41 -15.91 6.03
C SER A 9 20.07 -16.23 6.66
N THR A 10 20.13 -16.73 7.89
CA THR A 10 19.04 -16.77 8.85
C THR A 10 18.54 -15.35 9.08
N SER A 11 17.32 -15.05 8.62
CA SER A 11 16.61 -13.84 8.98
C SER A 11 16.16 -13.93 10.44
N GLU A 12 17.01 -13.42 11.33
CA GLU A 12 16.66 -13.14 12.73
C GLU A 12 15.52 -12.11 12.77
N PRO A 13 14.54 -12.26 13.68
CA PRO A 13 13.49 -11.27 13.86
C PRO A 13 14.07 -10.06 14.62
N ASP A 14 14.38 -8.99 13.89
CA ASP A 14 14.80 -7.71 14.46
C ASP A 14 13.63 -7.09 15.25
N SER A 15 13.62 -7.40 16.55
CA SER A 15 12.74 -6.85 17.56
C SER A 15 13.47 -5.72 18.29
N ASP A 16 13.76 -4.62 17.59
CA ASP A 16 14.09 -3.36 18.24
C ASP A 16 13.10 -2.26 17.81
N ASP A 17 11.98 -2.20 18.53
CA ASP A 17 10.89 -1.24 18.29
C ASP A 17 11.33 0.23 18.51
N ASN A 18 12.52 0.46 19.07
CA ASN A 18 13.07 1.80 19.33
C ASN A 18 13.60 2.54 18.09
N HIS A 19 13.76 1.87 16.93
CA HIS A 19 14.35 2.49 15.74
C HIS A 19 13.34 2.81 14.63
N ARG A 20 12.03 2.68 14.89
CA ARG A 20 11.01 2.97 13.88
C ARG A 20 10.58 4.44 13.89
N ILE A 21 10.65 5.09 12.74
CA ILE A 21 10.30 6.52 12.58
C ILE A 21 9.01 6.64 11.74
N PRO A 22 8.06 7.52 12.11
CA PRO A 22 6.86 7.75 11.31
C PRO A 22 7.18 8.37 9.95
N THR A 23 6.42 7.98 8.92
CA THR A 23 6.52 8.59 7.59
C THR A 23 6.08 10.05 7.57
N ASN A 24 6.76 10.85 6.75
CA ASN A 24 6.43 12.27 6.51
C ASN A 24 5.58 12.48 5.24
N HIS A 25 4.70 11.54 4.89
CA HIS A 25 3.87 11.62 3.68
C HIS A 25 2.92 12.83 3.69
N HIS A 26 2.46 13.27 4.86
CA HIS A 26 1.59 14.44 5.03
C HIS A 26 2.32 15.79 4.84
N LEU A 27 3.66 15.79 4.75
CA LEU A 27 4.48 16.99 4.51
C LEU A 27 4.89 17.16 3.05
N ASN A 28 4.74 16.11 2.22
CA ASN A 28 5.27 16.06 0.87
C ASN A 28 4.15 15.73 -0.13
N PRO A 29 3.74 16.67 -1.01
CA PRO A 29 2.73 16.41 -2.01
C PRO A 29 3.17 15.32 -3.01
N PRO A 30 2.40 14.23 -3.20
CA PRO A 30 2.70 13.23 -4.21
C PRO A 30 2.39 13.77 -5.61
N SER A 31 2.96 13.13 -6.64
CA SER A 31 2.69 13.48 -8.03
C SER A 31 1.20 13.36 -8.36
N GLY A 32 0.71 14.24 -9.24
CA GLY A 32 -0.68 14.20 -9.73
C GLY A 32 -1.69 15.02 -8.91
N LEU A 33 -1.27 15.61 -7.78
CA LEU A 33 -2.09 16.55 -6.99
C LEU A 33 -1.61 17.99 -7.15
N THR A 34 -2.56 18.92 -7.06
CA THR A 34 -2.24 20.34 -6.82
C THR A 34 -1.96 20.55 -5.33
N LEU A 35 -1.26 21.64 -4.99
CA LEU A 35 -0.98 21.98 -3.59
C LEU A 35 -2.27 22.21 -2.79
N HIS A 36 -3.29 22.83 -3.39
CA HIS A 36 -4.57 23.07 -2.75
C HIS A 36 -5.29 21.76 -2.39
N GLU A 37 -5.33 20.79 -3.32
CA GLU A 37 -5.90 19.48 -3.05
C GLU A 37 -5.11 18.74 -1.98
N PHE A 38 -3.77 18.75 -2.07
CA PHE A 38 -2.94 18.12 -1.05
C PHE A 38 -3.22 18.68 0.34
N SER A 39 -3.28 20.00 0.50
CA SER A 39 -3.61 20.64 1.78
C SER A 39 -4.96 20.16 2.36
N SER A 40 -5.97 19.95 1.51
CA SER A 40 -7.27 19.42 1.94
C SER A 40 -7.21 17.94 2.36
N LEU A 41 -6.21 17.18 1.86
CA LEU A 41 -6.02 15.76 2.14
C LEU A 41 -5.06 15.48 3.32
N VAL A 42 -4.28 16.47 3.78
CA VAL A 42 -3.32 16.32 4.90
C VAL A 42 -3.89 15.60 6.13
N PRO A 43 -5.11 15.92 6.62
CA PRO A 43 -5.67 15.21 7.78
C PRO A 43 -5.84 13.70 7.52
N PHE A 44 -6.35 13.32 6.35
CA PHE A 44 -6.54 11.91 5.96
C PHE A 44 -5.23 11.19 5.69
N ILE A 45 -4.23 11.89 5.12
CA ILE A 45 -2.88 11.33 4.93
C ILE A 45 -2.24 11.07 6.30
N THR A 46 -2.41 11.98 7.25
CA THR A 46 -1.90 11.81 8.61
C THR A 46 -2.56 10.61 9.30
N GLU A 47 -3.87 10.45 9.15
CA GLU A 47 -4.64 9.37 9.80
C GLU A 47 -4.42 7.99 9.15
N HIS A 48 -4.44 7.90 7.82
CA HIS A 48 -4.49 6.61 7.11
C HIS A 48 -3.19 6.23 6.39
N HIS A 49 -2.26 7.18 6.23
CA HIS A 49 -1.01 7.00 5.49
C HIS A 49 0.23 7.41 6.30
N THR A 50 0.17 7.29 7.63
CA THR A 50 1.35 7.37 8.50
C THR A 50 1.78 5.97 8.94
N TYR A 51 2.99 5.56 8.55
CA TYR A 51 3.55 4.24 8.90
C TYR A 51 4.81 4.39 9.74
N LEU A 52 5.06 3.46 10.65
CA LEU A 52 6.33 3.35 11.38
C LEU A 52 7.31 2.52 10.54
N VAL A 53 8.45 3.11 10.20
CA VAL A 53 9.41 2.55 9.22
C VAL A 53 10.73 2.24 9.91
N GLY A 54 11.20 1.00 9.78
CA GLY A 54 12.51 0.56 10.25
C GLY A 54 13.57 0.53 9.14
N ALA A 55 14.78 0.08 9.49
CA ALA A 55 15.86 -0.10 8.52
C ALA A 55 15.45 -1.03 7.37
N GLY A 56 15.85 -0.70 6.14
CA GLY A 56 15.54 -1.52 4.94
C GLY A 56 14.11 -1.39 4.40
N GLN A 57 13.26 -0.56 5.02
CA GLN A 57 11.89 -0.29 4.54
C GLN A 57 11.81 1.07 3.84
N CYS A 58 11.03 1.15 2.76
CA CYS A 58 10.83 2.38 1.98
C CYS A 58 9.36 2.52 1.57
N PRO A 59 8.52 3.21 2.37
CA PRO A 59 7.14 3.49 1.99
C PRO A 59 7.06 4.65 0.99
N SER A 60 6.01 4.63 0.17
CA SER A 60 5.72 5.69 -0.79
C SER A 60 4.23 6.03 -0.78
N LEU A 61 3.90 7.29 -1.05
CA LEU A 61 2.53 7.77 -1.23
C LEU A 61 2.33 8.11 -2.70
N LEU A 62 1.25 7.61 -3.28
CA LEU A 62 0.86 7.85 -4.67
C LEU A 62 -0.55 8.44 -4.71
N ALA A 63 -0.78 9.33 -5.67
CA ALA A 63 -2.10 9.89 -5.92
C ALA A 63 -2.45 9.80 -7.41
N GLN A 64 -3.72 9.56 -7.69
CA GLN A 64 -4.25 9.50 -9.04
C GLN A 64 -5.62 10.16 -9.08
N ARG A 65 -5.77 11.21 -9.89
CA ARG A 65 -7.07 11.83 -10.14
C ARG A 65 -7.88 10.95 -11.09
N VAL A 66 -9.14 10.73 -10.75
CA VAL A 66 -10.10 9.98 -11.58
C VAL A 66 -11.35 10.84 -11.77
N GLN A 67 -11.84 10.96 -13.00
CA GLN A 67 -12.99 11.79 -13.35
C GLN A 67 -14.31 11.01 -13.28
N VAL A 68 -14.60 10.40 -12.12
CA VAL A 68 -15.85 9.65 -11.88
C VAL A 68 -16.33 9.89 -10.45
N PRO A 69 -17.61 9.61 -10.12
CA PRO A 69 -18.10 9.74 -8.75
C PRO A 69 -17.32 8.85 -7.76
N PRO A 70 -17.09 9.30 -6.51
CA PRO A 70 -16.38 8.53 -5.50
C PRO A 70 -16.95 7.12 -5.26
N GLU A 71 -18.28 6.98 -5.33
CA GLU A 71 -18.99 5.71 -5.12
C GLU A 71 -18.62 4.69 -6.20
N ALA A 72 -18.43 5.14 -7.44
CA ALA A 72 -17.99 4.30 -8.54
C ALA A 72 -16.54 3.82 -8.31
N VAL A 73 -15.64 4.72 -7.88
CA VAL A 73 -14.26 4.34 -7.52
C VAL A 73 -14.27 3.34 -6.37
N TRP A 74 -15.04 3.63 -5.31
CA TRP A 74 -15.07 2.81 -4.10
C TRP A 74 -15.65 1.42 -4.37
N SER A 75 -16.67 1.30 -5.21
CA SER A 75 -17.22 -0.01 -5.62
C SER A 75 -16.15 -0.93 -6.22
N VAL A 76 -15.18 -0.37 -6.96
CA VAL A 76 -14.07 -1.11 -7.57
C VAL A 76 -12.94 -1.36 -6.56
N VAL A 77 -12.53 -0.34 -5.81
CA VAL A 77 -11.37 -0.42 -4.89
C VAL A 77 -11.65 -1.32 -3.69
N HIS A 78 -12.88 -1.32 -3.17
CA HIS A 78 -13.27 -2.17 -2.04
C HIS A 78 -13.57 -3.64 -2.45
N SER A 79 -13.63 -3.96 -3.75
CA SER A 79 -13.84 -5.32 -4.24
C SER A 79 -12.56 -6.17 -4.10
N PHE A 80 -12.32 -6.67 -2.88
CA PHE A 80 -11.14 -7.48 -2.55
C PHE A 80 -11.07 -8.82 -3.30
N ASP A 81 -12.22 -9.35 -3.76
CA ASP A 81 -12.34 -10.57 -4.56
C ASP A 81 -11.99 -10.36 -6.05
N LYS A 82 -11.95 -9.10 -6.52
CA LYS A 82 -11.77 -8.74 -7.94
C LYS A 82 -10.65 -7.73 -8.17
N SER A 83 -9.54 -7.87 -7.46
CA SER A 83 -8.37 -6.98 -7.58
C SER A 83 -7.78 -6.88 -8.99
N GLN A 84 -7.95 -7.91 -9.83
CA GLN A 84 -7.59 -7.92 -11.26
C GLN A 84 -8.28 -6.86 -12.10
N THR A 85 -9.37 -6.26 -11.59
CA THR A 85 -10.11 -5.20 -12.29
C THR A 85 -9.30 -3.91 -12.39
N TYR A 86 -8.45 -3.62 -11.40
CA TYR A 86 -7.71 -2.36 -11.32
C TYR A 86 -6.20 -2.53 -11.16
N LYS A 87 -5.72 -3.70 -10.73
CA LYS A 87 -4.29 -4.02 -10.67
C LYS A 87 -3.85 -4.80 -11.91
N ARG A 88 -2.66 -4.48 -12.41
CA ARG A 88 -2.02 -5.20 -13.53
C ARG A 88 -1.25 -6.42 -13.03
N PHE A 89 -0.93 -7.33 -13.95
CA PHE A 89 -0.11 -8.53 -13.71
C PHE A 89 -0.71 -9.56 -12.72
N ILE A 90 -2.05 -9.63 -12.64
CA ILE A 90 -2.75 -10.66 -11.86
C ILE A 90 -3.33 -11.71 -12.81
N LYS A 91 -2.88 -12.96 -12.68
CA LYS A 91 -3.42 -14.09 -13.48
C LYS A 91 -4.77 -14.59 -12.96
N SER A 92 -4.92 -14.68 -11.64
CA SER A 92 -6.14 -15.15 -10.99
C SER A 92 -6.23 -14.62 -9.56
N CYS A 93 -7.45 -14.30 -9.11
CA CYS A 93 -7.77 -13.97 -7.72
C CYS A 93 -8.92 -14.88 -7.30
N VAL A 94 -8.72 -15.68 -6.25
CA VAL A 94 -9.71 -16.63 -5.74
C VAL A 94 -9.81 -16.42 -4.23
N VAL A 95 -11.01 -16.14 -3.75
CA VAL A 95 -11.32 -16.05 -2.33
C VAL A 95 -11.98 -17.35 -1.89
N LYS A 96 -11.95 -17.66 -0.58
CA LYS A 96 -12.65 -18.84 -0.05
C LYS A 96 -14.15 -18.71 -0.31
N ASP A 97 -14.84 -19.82 -0.54
CA ASP A 97 -16.25 -19.84 -0.97
C ASP A 97 -17.19 -19.05 -0.05
N LEU A 98 -16.93 -19.03 1.26
CA LEU A 98 -17.70 -18.26 2.25
C LEU A 98 -17.61 -16.73 2.07
N PHE A 99 -16.65 -16.26 1.28
CA PHE A 99 -16.38 -14.84 1.02
C PHE A 99 -16.67 -14.44 -0.43
N HIS A 100 -17.23 -15.35 -1.23
CA HIS A 100 -17.81 -14.93 -2.50
C HIS A 100 -18.97 -13.99 -2.19
N SER A 101 -18.86 -12.72 -2.57
CA SER A 101 -20.03 -11.85 -2.62
C SER A 101 -21.03 -12.50 -3.56
N SER A 102 -22.02 -13.18 -2.99
CA SER A 102 -23.26 -13.52 -3.68
C SER A 102 -23.76 -12.22 -4.25
N LYS A 103 -23.73 -12.10 -5.58
CA LYS A 103 -24.32 -10.95 -6.27
C LYS A 103 -25.77 -10.87 -5.80
N SER A 104 -26.10 -9.81 -5.06
CA SER A 104 -27.49 -9.41 -4.81
C SER A 104 -27.99 -8.57 -5.97
#